data_AF-A0A382WM66-F1
#
_entry.id   AF-A0A382WM66-F1
#
_cell.length_a   1.000
_cell.length_b   1.000
_cell.length_c   1.000
_cell.angle_alpha   90.00
_cell.angle_beta   90.00
_cell.angle_gamma   90.00
#
_symmetry.space_group_name_H-M   'P 1'
#
loop_
_entity.id
_entity.type
_entity.pdbx_description
1 polymer ?
#
loop_
_entity_poly.entity_id
_entity_poly.type
_entity_poly.pdbx_seq_one_letter_code
_entity_poly.pdbx_strand_id
1 'polypeptide(L)'
;MTLNNNDIPTIYIGYDPREDLAYKVLKYSIYKHATGPINVYPLNQDKLRRIGLYRRAWQLGSSSLPKPMNTDDIQHRDIFDEKPFATDFSFSRFLIPFLHRLDGWALFMDCDMFFRSDPIELFKKHNNPQYAIYCTKHNHTPTEKKKMYGNEQYQYSRKNWSSVIMFNCNHKGHHSYTVDDVNTKSGLWLHNFMWLNDKEIGELPEEWNWLDGHSSSSLNAKNVHFTRGGPWFRGKIWEPLNDQ
;
A
#
# COMPACT_ATOMS: atom_id res chain seq x y z
N MET A 1 -15.00 20.08 6.85
CA MET A 1 -16.24 19.30 6.70
C MET A 1 -16.11 18.07 7.58
N THR A 2 -16.97 17.97 8.58
CA THR A 2 -17.24 16.71 9.31
C THR A 2 -17.72 15.65 8.31
N LEU A 3 -17.32 14.39 8.49
CA LEU A 3 -17.82 13.25 7.71
C LEU A 3 -19.33 13.41 7.49
N ASN A 4 -19.78 13.48 6.22
CA ASN A 4 -21.20 13.33 5.94
C ASN A 4 -21.59 11.96 6.48
N ASN A 5 -22.54 11.93 7.41
CA ASN A 5 -22.90 10.76 8.21
C ASN A 5 -23.48 9.58 7.39
N ASN A 6 -23.48 9.69 6.05
CA ASN A 6 -24.07 8.75 5.10
C ASN A 6 -23.07 8.17 4.09
N ASP A 7 -21.79 8.61 4.07
CA ASP A 7 -20.82 8.03 3.13
C ASP A 7 -20.30 6.68 3.65
N ILE A 8 -20.49 5.64 2.83
CA ILE A 8 -20.02 4.29 3.13
C ILE A 8 -18.48 4.29 3.05
N PRO A 9 -17.77 3.91 4.13
CA PRO A 9 -16.31 3.81 4.12
C PRO A 9 -15.82 2.98 2.93
N THR A 10 -14.74 3.42 2.29
CA THR A 10 -14.23 2.78 1.07
C THR A 10 -12.77 2.39 1.23
N ILE A 11 -12.51 1.10 0.99
CA ILE A 11 -11.17 0.51 0.98
C ILE A 11 -10.82 0.12 -0.45
N TYR A 12 -9.63 0.52 -0.88
CA TYR A 12 -9.00 0.08 -2.12
C TYR A 12 -7.82 -0.82 -1.78
N ILE A 13 -7.76 -1.99 -2.40
CA ILE A 13 -6.70 -2.96 -2.16
C ILE A 13 -5.82 -3.06 -3.41
N GLY A 14 -4.51 -3.03 -3.24
CA GLY A 14 -3.56 -3.39 -4.29
C GLY A 14 -3.93 -4.73 -4.93
N TYR A 15 -3.91 -4.83 -6.26
CA TYR A 15 -4.21 -6.10 -6.93
C TYR A 15 -3.10 -6.50 -7.87
N ASP A 16 -2.58 -7.69 -7.66
CA ASP A 16 -1.62 -8.37 -8.51
C ASP A 16 -2.17 -9.78 -8.78
N PRO A 17 -2.29 -10.22 -10.05
CA PRO A 17 -2.79 -11.56 -10.35
C PRO A 17 -1.99 -12.68 -9.68
N ARG A 18 -0.70 -12.46 -9.41
CA ARG A 18 0.18 -13.41 -8.71
C ARG A 18 -0.17 -13.55 -7.23
N GLU A 19 -0.87 -12.58 -6.66
CA GLU A 19 -1.28 -12.49 -5.26
C GLU A 19 -2.80 -12.49 -5.07
N ASP A 20 -3.56 -13.03 -6.03
CA ASP A 20 -5.02 -13.07 -6.00
C ASP A 20 -5.59 -13.72 -4.72
N LEU A 21 -4.90 -14.75 -4.21
CA LEU A 21 -5.29 -15.39 -2.94
C LEU A 21 -5.14 -14.44 -1.75
N ALA A 22 -4.04 -13.67 -1.68
CA ALA A 22 -3.82 -12.69 -0.62
C ALA A 22 -4.90 -11.61 -0.64
N TYR A 23 -5.20 -11.07 -1.83
CA TYR A 23 -6.32 -10.13 -2.03
C TYR A 23 -7.66 -10.69 -1.52
N LYS A 24 -7.98 -11.94 -1.88
CA LYS A 24 -9.24 -12.59 -1.44
C LYS A 24 -9.30 -12.76 0.07
N VAL A 25 -8.19 -13.14 0.70
CA VAL A 25 -8.09 -13.28 2.16
C VAL A 25 -8.26 -11.94 2.86
N LEU A 26 -7.58 -10.89 2.40
CA LEU A 26 -7.73 -9.54 2.96
C LEU A 26 -9.18 -9.06 2.81
N LYS A 27 -9.75 -9.14 1.60
CA LYS A 27 -11.16 -8.78 1.34
C LYS A 27 -12.11 -9.53 2.26
N TYR A 28 -11.93 -10.83 2.43
CA TYR A 28 -12.73 -11.62 3.36
C TYR A 28 -12.58 -11.13 4.80
N SER A 29 -11.35 -10.88 5.27
CA SER A 29 -11.10 -10.40 6.64
C SER A 29 -11.75 -9.03 6.89
N ILE A 30 -11.75 -8.12 5.91
CA ILE A 30 -12.45 -6.84 5.98
C ILE A 30 -13.93 -7.05 6.25
N TYR A 31 -14.61 -7.83 5.41
CA TYR A 31 -16.05 -8.07 5.57
C TYR A 31 -16.40 -8.85 6.83
N LYS A 32 -15.54 -9.78 7.25
CA LYS A 32 -15.73 -10.56 8.47
C LYS A 32 -15.71 -9.69 9.73
N HIS A 33 -14.86 -8.67 9.75
CA HIS A 33 -14.66 -7.83 10.94
C HIS A 33 -15.42 -6.49 10.90
N ALA A 34 -15.88 -6.05 9.73
CA ALA A 34 -16.62 -4.79 9.59
C ALA A 34 -17.94 -4.83 10.38
N THR A 35 -18.16 -3.81 11.22
CA THR A 35 -19.40 -3.67 12.00
C THR A 35 -20.56 -3.05 11.21
N GLY A 36 -20.34 -2.70 9.95
CA GLY A 36 -21.32 -2.04 9.08
C GLY A 36 -20.92 -2.09 7.60
N PRO A 37 -21.71 -1.44 6.73
CA PRO A 37 -21.42 -1.41 5.30
C PRO A 37 -20.04 -0.82 5.01
N ILE A 38 -19.29 -1.47 4.11
CA ILE A 38 -17.98 -1.03 3.65
C ILE A 38 -17.78 -1.40 2.18
N ASN A 39 -17.28 -0.47 1.39
CA ASN A 39 -16.93 -0.72 -0.01
C ASN A 39 -15.49 -1.24 -0.10
N VAL A 40 -15.27 -2.27 -0.93
CA VAL A 40 -13.93 -2.84 -1.14
C VAL A 40 -13.67 -3.03 -2.64
N TYR A 41 -12.68 -2.31 -3.18
CA TYR A 41 -12.34 -2.32 -4.60
C TYR A 41 -10.88 -2.74 -4.86
N PRO A 42 -10.61 -3.61 -5.84
CA PRO A 42 -9.24 -3.90 -6.26
C PRO A 42 -8.69 -2.78 -7.15
N LEU A 43 -7.41 -2.44 -6.98
CA LEU A 43 -6.64 -1.63 -7.92
C LEU A 43 -6.07 -2.48 -9.05
N ASN A 44 -6.95 -2.92 -9.94
CA ASN A 44 -6.56 -3.72 -11.10
C ASN A 44 -5.92 -2.85 -12.19
N GLN A 45 -4.64 -3.07 -12.48
CA GLN A 45 -3.87 -2.23 -13.37
C GLN A 45 -4.41 -2.21 -14.81
N ASP A 46 -4.86 -3.34 -15.36
CA ASP A 46 -5.42 -3.42 -16.71
C ASP A 46 -6.66 -2.54 -16.86
N LYS A 47 -7.54 -2.56 -15.86
CA LYS A 47 -8.73 -1.69 -15.84
C LYS A 47 -8.33 -0.23 -15.74
N LEU A 48 -7.36 0.11 -14.88
CA LEU A 48 -6.87 1.49 -14.71
C LEU A 48 -6.20 2.02 -15.99
N ARG A 49 -5.49 1.15 -16.73
CA ARG A 49 -4.92 1.45 -18.05
C ARG A 49 -6.02 1.68 -19.08
N ARG A 50 -7.02 0.80 -19.13
CA ARG A 50 -8.15 0.89 -20.07
C ARG A 50 -8.94 2.18 -19.92
N ILE A 51 -9.12 2.68 -18.69
CA ILE A 51 -9.81 3.96 -18.42
C ILE A 51 -8.89 5.18 -18.48
N GLY A 52 -7.60 5.00 -18.80
CA GLY A 52 -6.64 6.10 -19.00
C GLY A 52 -6.06 6.72 -17.73
N LEU A 53 -6.34 6.18 -16.53
CA LEU A 53 -5.80 6.71 -15.28
C LEU A 53 -4.39 6.22 -14.96
N TYR A 54 -3.99 5.07 -15.50
CA TYR A 54 -2.65 4.53 -15.31
C TYR A 54 -1.97 4.28 -16.66
N ARG A 55 -0.86 4.97 -16.89
CA ARG A 55 -0.06 4.94 -18.11
C ARG A 55 1.45 4.85 -17.83
N ARG A 56 1.83 4.70 -16.56
CA ARG A 56 3.22 4.48 -16.15
C ARG A 56 3.79 3.26 -16.87
N ALA A 57 4.88 3.47 -17.59
CA ALA A 57 5.58 2.41 -18.28
C ALA A 57 6.60 1.73 -17.36
N TRP A 58 6.99 0.51 -17.72
CA TRP A 58 8.01 -0.27 -17.06
C TRP A 58 8.79 -1.03 -18.11
N GLN A 59 9.99 -1.47 -17.75
CA GLN A 59 10.83 -2.32 -18.57
C GLN A 59 11.08 -3.64 -17.84
N LEU A 60 11.20 -4.73 -18.61
CA LEU A 60 11.59 -6.02 -18.06
C LEU A 60 13.09 -5.96 -17.71
N GLY A 61 13.44 -6.36 -16.51
CA GLY A 61 14.82 -6.35 -16.04
C GLY A 61 15.03 -7.37 -14.92
N SER A 62 16.15 -7.24 -14.21
CA SER A 62 16.41 -7.99 -12.99
C SER A 62 16.45 -7.05 -11.80
N SER A 63 16.56 -7.62 -10.60
CA SER A 63 16.85 -6.91 -9.35
C SER A 63 18.01 -5.92 -9.46
N SER A 64 19.05 -6.29 -10.21
CA SER A 64 20.35 -5.60 -10.25
C SER A 64 20.71 -5.03 -11.62
N LEU A 65 20.02 -5.42 -12.70
CA LEU A 65 20.35 -5.05 -14.07
C LEU A 65 19.12 -4.58 -14.86
N PRO A 66 19.27 -3.67 -15.84
CA PRO A 66 18.20 -3.28 -16.76
C PRO A 66 18.00 -4.34 -17.87
N LYS A 67 18.17 -5.62 -17.54
CA LYS A 67 17.86 -6.77 -18.40
C LYS A 67 17.62 -8.02 -17.53
N PRO A 68 16.72 -8.93 -17.95
CA PRO A 68 16.54 -10.22 -17.30
C PRO A 68 17.86 -11.00 -17.19
N MET A 69 18.10 -11.68 -16.07
CA MET A 69 19.25 -12.60 -15.97
C MET A 69 18.99 -13.93 -16.68
N ASN A 70 17.73 -14.33 -16.80
CA ASN A 70 17.26 -15.53 -17.49
C ASN A 70 15.79 -15.34 -17.90
N THR A 71 15.19 -16.33 -18.56
CA THR A 71 13.80 -16.28 -19.05
C THR A 71 12.75 -16.31 -17.93
N ASP A 72 13.13 -16.73 -16.73
CA ASP A 72 12.24 -16.80 -15.56
C ASP A 72 12.25 -15.48 -14.76
N ASP A 73 13.13 -14.55 -15.11
CA ASP A 73 13.26 -13.24 -14.48
C ASP A 73 12.19 -12.28 -15.02
N ILE A 74 11.07 -12.26 -14.31
CA ILE A 74 9.88 -11.45 -14.60
C ILE A 74 9.90 -10.10 -13.87
N GLN A 75 11.06 -9.65 -13.37
CA GLN A 75 11.14 -8.46 -12.55
C GLN A 75 10.90 -7.19 -13.37
N HIS A 76 9.89 -6.41 -12.98
CA HIS A 76 9.64 -5.10 -13.60
C HIS A 76 10.53 -4.03 -12.97
N ARG A 77 11.09 -3.16 -13.81
CA ARG A 77 11.81 -1.95 -13.39
C ARG A 77 11.09 -0.73 -13.90
N ASP A 78 10.97 0.28 -13.05
CA ASP A 78 10.32 1.53 -13.40
C ASP A 78 11.16 2.32 -14.41
N ILE A 79 10.53 2.98 -15.38
CA ILE A 79 11.28 3.76 -16.39
C ILE A 79 11.76 5.12 -15.86
N PHE A 80 11.19 5.63 -14.76
CA PHE A 80 11.47 6.98 -14.27
C PHE A 80 12.58 7.02 -13.22
N ASP A 81 12.73 5.96 -12.43
CA ASP A 81 13.84 5.85 -11.47
C ASP A 81 14.74 4.63 -11.67
N GLU A 82 14.46 3.82 -12.68
CA GLU A 82 15.23 2.61 -12.99
C GLU A 82 15.39 1.70 -11.77
N LYS A 83 14.37 1.59 -10.91
CA LYS A 83 14.39 0.65 -9.78
C LYS A 83 13.39 -0.48 -9.97
N PRO A 84 13.71 -1.68 -9.48
CA PRO A 84 12.75 -2.78 -9.44
C PRO A 84 11.60 -2.46 -8.47
N PHE A 85 10.39 -2.85 -8.86
CA PHE A 85 9.20 -2.79 -8.00
C PHE A 85 8.49 -4.15 -7.99
N ALA A 86 8.01 -4.56 -6.82
CA ALA A 86 7.60 -5.96 -6.61
C ALA A 86 6.20 -6.27 -7.15
N THR A 87 5.27 -5.31 -7.08
CA THR A 87 3.85 -5.54 -7.37
C THR A 87 3.26 -4.53 -8.33
N ASP A 88 2.21 -4.93 -9.05
CA ASP A 88 1.52 -4.08 -10.04
C ASP A 88 0.85 -2.83 -9.43
N PHE A 89 0.66 -2.81 -8.12
CA PHE A 89 0.07 -1.71 -7.37
C PHE A 89 1.08 -0.80 -6.66
N SER A 90 2.39 -0.99 -6.92
CA SER A 90 3.46 -0.16 -6.33
C SER A 90 3.19 1.34 -6.52
N PHE A 91 2.71 1.76 -7.70
CA PHE A 91 2.43 3.16 -8.00
C PHE A 91 0.93 3.48 -8.16
N SER A 92 0.10 2.52 -8.58
CA SER A 92 -1.35 2.77 -8.74
C SER A 92 -2.05 3.08 -7.41
N ARG A 93 -1.45 2.69 -6.27
CA ARG A 93 -1.89 3.08 -4.91
C ARG A 93 -2.02 4.59 -4.69
N PHE A 94 -1.34 5.39 -5.49
CA PHE A 94 -1.40 6.84 -5.38
C PHE A 94 -2.50 7.48 -6.25
N LEU A 95 -3.26 6.67 -7.01
CA LEU A 95 -4.45 7.13 -7.74
C LEU A 95 -5.68 7.32 -6.83
N ILE A 96 -5.58 6.98 -5.56
CA ILE A 96 -6.74 6.88 -4.64
C ILE A 96 -7.55 8.18 -4.55
N PRO A 97 -6.94 9.37 -4.39
CA PRO A 97 -7.71 10.61 -4.41
C PRO A 97 -8.59 10.74 -5.67
N PHE A 98 -8.05 10.41 -6.85
CA PHE A 98 -8.78 10.51 -8.13
C PHE A 98 -9.86 9.43 -8.27
N LEU A 99 -9.56 8.20 -7.87
CA LEU A 99 -10.52 7.09 -7.87
C LEU A 99 -11.68 7.33 -6.88
N HIS A 100 -11.40 8.08 -5.82
CA HIS A 100 -12.39 8.54 -4.85
C HIS A 100 -13.01 9.89 -5.22
N ARG A 101 -12.82 10.36 -6.46
CA ARG A 101 -13.42 11.59 -7.03
C ARG A 101 -13.06 12.85 -6.26
N LEU A 102 -11.85 12.90 -5.71
CA LEU A 102 -11.28 14.04 -4.99
C LEU A 102 -12.10 14.47 -3.76
N ASP A 103 -12.86 13.55 -3.17
CA ASP A 103 -13.72 13.86 -2.02
C ASP A 103 -13.76 12.73 -1.01
N GLY A 104 -13.97 13.07 0.27
CA GLY A 104 -14.12 12.10 1.35
C GLY A 104 -12.84 11.36 1.77
N TRP A 105 -13.02 10.38 2.66
CA TRP A 105 -11.94 9.57 3.21
C TRP A 105 -11.91 8.17 2.58
N ALA A 106 -10.73 7.75 2.11
CA ALA A 106 -10.53 6.43 1.53
C ALA A 106 -9.27 5.75 2.08
N LEU A 107 -9.34 4.43 2.29
CA LEU A 107 -8.21 3.64 2.74
C LEU A 107 -7.58 2.90 1.56
N PHE A 108 -6.26 2.98 1.42
CA PHE A 108 -5.45 2.08 0.60
C PHE A 108 -4.79 1.02 1.45
N MET A 109 -4.68 -0.21 0.92
CA MET A 109 -3.95 -1.32 1.53
C MET A 109 -3.22 -2.17 0.48
N ASP A 110 -2.01 -2.62 0.80
CA ASP A 110 -1.36 -3.73 0.08
C ASP A 110 -2.17 -5.04 0.28
N CYS A 111 -2.09 -5.99 -0.66
CA CYS A 111 -2.95 -7.19 -0.64
C CYS A 111 -2.55 -8.26 0.38
N ASP A 112 -1.30 -8.26 0.82
CA ASP A 112 -0.70 -9.20 1.75
C ASP A 112 -0.96 -8.85 3.21
N MET A 113 -2.19 -8.40 3.51
CA MET A 113 -2.62 -8.00 4.85
C MET A 113 -3.81 -8.80 5.38
N PHE A 114 -4.08 -8.68 6.68
CA PHE A 114 -5.18 -9.37 7.35
C PHE A 114 -5.71 -8.58 8.55
N PHE A 115 -7.00 -8.22 8.51
CA PHE A 115 -7.66 -7.58 9.65
C PHE A 115 -7.98 -8.59 10.75
N ARG A 116 -7.74 -8.15 11.99
CA ARG A 116 -8.14 -8.80 13.25
C ARG A 116 -9.12 -7.94 14.06
N SER A 117 -9.46 -6.76 13.58
CA SER A 117 -10.33 -5.78 14.24
C SER A 117 -11.20 -5.06 13.21
N ASP A 118 -12.20 -4.31 13.69
CA ASP A 118 -13.15 -3.62 12.83
C ASP A 118 -12.48 -2.49 12.00
N PRO A 119 -12.40 -2.61 10.66
CA PRO A 119 -11.81 -1.59 9.80
C PRO A 119 -12.54 -0.25 9.86
N ILE A 120 -13.82 -0.20 10.27
CA ILE A 120 -14.57 1.05 10.39
C ILE A 120 -14.00 1.94 11.50
N GLU A 121 -13.34 1.36 12.51
CA GLU A 121 -12.65 2.15 13.54
C GLU A 121 -11.59 3.09 12.96
N LEU A 122 -10.90 2.70 11.89
CA LEU A 122 -9.91 3.56 11.23
C LEU A 122 -10.56 4.86 10.76
N PHE A 123 -11.69 4.77 10.06
CA PHE A 123 -12.42 5.94 9.54
C PHE A 123 -13.03 6.80 10.65
N LYS A 124 -13.50 6.16 11.73
CA LYS A 124 -14.07 6.88 12.89
C LYS A 124 -13.00 7.66 13.68
N LYS A 125 -11.81 7.07 13.83
CA LYS A 125 -10.74 7.62 14.68
C LYS A 125 -9.77 8.52 13.92
N HIS A 126 -9.60 8.33 12.62
CA HIS A 126 -8.61 9.05 11.81
C HIS A 126 -9.30 9.84 10.69
N ASN A 127 -9.97 10.92 11.08
CA ASN A 127 -10.74 11.80 10.21
C ASN A 127 -10.49 13.29 10.47
N ASN A 128 -9.37 13.64 11.12
CA ASN A 128 -9.04 15.04 11.39
C ASN A 128 -8.72 15.75 10.07
N PRO A 129 -9.46 16.82 9.69
CA PRO A 129 -9.29 17.51 8.41
C PRO A 129 -7.96 18.26 8.28
N GLN A 130 -7.16 18.38 9.34
CA GLN A 130 -5.80 18.91 9.28
C GLN A 130 -4.86 18.06 8.41
N TYR A 131 -5.10 16.74 8.37
CA TYR A 131 -4.19 15.82 7.70
C TYR A 131 -4.70 15.47 6.31
N ALA A 132 -3.78 15.46 5.35
CA ALA A 132 -4.01 15.00 3.98
C ALA A 132 -4.03 13.48 3.93
N ILE A 133 -3.18 12.84 4.72
CA ILE A 133 -3.09 11.39 4.83
C ILE A 133 -2.79 10.98 6.27
N TYR A 134 -3.13 9.74 6.62
CA TYR A 134 -2.54 9.03 7.75
C TYR A 134 -1.81 7.78 7.26
N CYS A 135 -0.66 7.50 7.85
CA CYS A 135 0.07 6.25 7.67
C CYS A 135 0.84 5.90 8.94
N THR A 136 1.23 4.63 9.09
CA THR A 136 2.14 4.24 10.18
C THR A 136 3.56 4.66 9.82
N LYS A 137 4.21 5.42 10.72
CA LYS A 137 5.54 5.99 10.50
C LYS A 137 6.63 5.01 10.94
N HIS A 138 6.68 3.86 10.29
CA HIS A 138 7.67 2.81 10.57
C HIS A 138 9.10 3.34 10.47
N ASN A 139 9.91 3.12 11.51
CA ASN A 139 11.35 3.33 11.47
C ASN A 139 12.05 2.03 11.08
N HIS A 140 11.83 1.59 9.84
CA HIS A 140 12.35 0.31 9.38
C HIS A 140 13.75 0.50 8.80
N THR A 141 14.76 0.08 9.57
CA THR A 141 16.16 0.02 9.14
C THR A 141 16.49 -1.44 8.80
N PRO A 142 16.34 -1.87 7.54
CA PRO A 142 16.52 -3.28 7.22
C PRO A 142 17.97 -3.72 7.40
N THR A 143 18.17 -4.82 8.11
CA THR A 143 19.46 -5.51 8.23
C THR A 143 19.75 -6.43 7.04
N GLU A 144 18.69 -6.90 6.36
CA GLU A 144 18.77 -7.76 5.18
C GLU A 144 19.01 -6.97 3.88
N LYS A 145 19.86 -7.52 3.00
CA LYS A 145 20.25 -6.88 1.72
C LYS A 145 19.39 -7.31 0.52
N LYS A 146 18.51 -8.31 0.68
CA LYS A 146 17.66 -8.88 -0.40
C LYS A 146 16.22 -9.04 0.09
N LYS A 147 15.26 -8.64 -0.74
CA LYS A 147 13.81 -8.82 -0.53
C LYS A 147 13.32 -10.20 -1.01
N MET A 148 12.04 -10.48 -0.76
CA MET A 148 11.28 -11.55 -1.41
C MET A 148 11.47 -11.52 -2.95
N TYR A 149 11.66 -12.70 -3.56
CA TYR A 149 12.03 -12.90 -4.97
C TYR A 149 13.46 -12.48 -5.37
N GLY A 150 14.36 -12.25 -4.40
CA GLY A 150 15.78 -11.95 -4.70
C GLY A 150 16.03 -10.51 -5.16
N ASN A 151 15.08 -9.62 -4.93
CA ASN A 151 15.16 -8.20 -5.26
C ASN A 151 16.15 -7.42 -4.38
N GLU A 152 16.88 -6.46 -4.95
CA GLU A 152 17.75 -5.56 -4.19
C GLU A 152 16.91 -4.70 -3.22
N GLN A 153 17.43 -4.55 -2.01
CA GLN A 153 16.77 -3.81 -0.95
C GLN A 153 17.29 -2.37 -0.88
N TYR A 154 16.57 -1.43 -1.51
CA TYR A 154 16.91 -0.01 -1.41
C TYR A 154 16.43 0.59 -0.09
N GLN A 155 17.27 1.45 0.50
CA GLN A 155 16.92 2.26 1.66
C GLN A 155 16.00 3.40 1.22
N TYR A 156 14.79 3.43 1.78
CA TYR A 156 13.84 4.53 1.62
C TYR A 156 13.62 5.16 2.99
N SER A 157 13.65 6.49 3.07
CA SER A 157 13.40 7.24 4.32
C SER A 157 12.02 6.99 4.93
N ARG A 158 11.04 6.57 4.11
CA ARG A 158 9.66 6.26 4.51
C ARG A 158 9.24 4.85 4.12
N LYS A 159 10.15 3.88 4.31
CA LYS A 159 9.88 2.48 3.95
C LYS A 159 8.66 1.95 4.72
N ASN A 160 7.76 1.26 4.01
CA ASN A 160 6.48 0.70 4.50
C ASN A 160 5.44 1.73 4.96
N TRP A 161 5.67 3.04 4.80
CA TRP A 161 4.64 4.04 5.12
C TRP A 161 3.49 3.99 4.12
N SER A 162 3.77 3.64 2.87
CA SER A 162 2.77 3.61 1.81
C SER A 162 2.01 2.29 1.68
N SER A 163 2.19 1.33 2.59
CA SER A 163 1.50 0.03 2.52
C SER A 163 0.05 0.11 3.01
N VAL A 164 -0.21 0.97 4.00
CA VAL A 164 -1.55 1.33 4.47
C VAL A 164 -1.62 2.84 4.55
N ILE A 165 -2.51 3.45 3.76
CA ILE A 165 -2.66 4.91 3.72
C ILE A 165 -4.14 5.25 3.81
N MET A 166 -4.52 6.04 4.81
CA MET A 166 -5.82 6.70 4.82
C MET A 166 -5.68 8.05 4.13
N PHE A 167 -6.38 8.25 3.01
CA PHE A 167 -6.39 9.51 2.25
C PHE A 167 -7.60 10.37 2.61
N ASN A 168 -7.35 11.64 2.86
CA ASN A 168 -8.35 12.70 2.88
C ASN A 168 -8.43 13.32 1.47
N CYS A 169 -9.28 12.78 0.61
CA CYS A 169 -9.20 12.99 -0.83
C CYS A 169 -9.55 14.43 -1.27
N ASN A 170 -10.28 15.20 -0.45
CA ASN A 170 -10.53 16.63 -0.68
C ASN A 170 -9.55 17.57 0.03
N HIS A 171 -8.50 17.04 0.67
CA HIS A 171 -7.55 17.90 1.39
C HIS A 171 -6.78 18.80 0.42
N LYS A 172 -6.62 20.08 0.79
CA LYS A 172 -5.95 21.10 -0.03
C LYS A 172 -4.52 20.76 -0.45
N GLY A 173 -3.83 19.92 0.34
CA GLY A 173 -2.50 19.39 0.02
C GLY A 173 -2.46 18.54 -1.26
N HIS A 174 -3.61 18.07 -1.75
CA HIS A 174 -3.72 17.37 -3.03
C HIS A 174 -4.03 18.29 -4.22
N HIS A 175 -4.23 19.61 -4.03
CA HIS A 175 -4.64 20.50 -5.13
C HIS A 175 -3.62 20.60 -6.27
N SER A 176 -2.32 20.53 -5.96
CA SER A 176 -1.25 20.49 -6.97
C SER A 176 -0.85 19.08 -7.37
N TYR A 177 -1.53 18.06 -6.85
CA TYR A 177 -1.25 16.66 -7.12
C TYR A 177 -2.15 16.14 -8.24
N THR A 178 -1.55 15.53 -9.26
CA THR A 178 -2.26 15.14 -10.48
C THR A 178 -2.13 13.65 -10.79
N VAL A 179 -3.02 13.15 -11.66
CA VAL A 179 -2.90 11.81 -12.26
C VAL A 179 -1.55 11.68 -12.98
N ASP A 180 -1.05 12.77 -13.57
CA ASP A 180 0.22 12.78 -14.28
C ASP A 180 1.41 12.62 -13.35
N ASP A 181 1.34 13.15 -12.13
CA ASP A 181 2.39 12.94 -11.13
C ASP A 181 2.54 11.46 -10.78
N VAL A 182 1.43 10.73 -10.61
CA VAL A 182 1.46 9.26 -10.40
C VAL A 182 2.17 8.55 -11.56
N ASN A 183 1.94 9.03 -12.77
CA ASN A 183 2.40 8.38 -13.98
C ASN A 183 3.81 8.79 -14.42
N THR A 184 4.39 9.84 -13.84
CA THR A 184 5.66 10.43 -14.33
C THR A 184 6.70 10.75 -13.25
N LYS A 185 6.30 10.95 -11.99
CA LYS A 185 7.26 11.21 -10.90
C LYS A 185 7.97 9.92 -10.49
N SER A 186 9.17 10.02 -9.94
CA SER A 186 9.92 8.85 -9.47
C SER A 186 9.19 8.12 -8.33
N GLY A 187 9.48 6.83 -8.16
CA GLY A 187 8.99 6.07 -7.02
C GLY A 187 9.43 6.67 -5.69
N LEU A 188 10.65 7.21 -5.63
CA LEU A 188 11.12 7.95 -4.45
C LEU A 188 10.19 9.11 -4.10
N TRP A 189 9.79 9.91 -5.09
CA TRP A 189 8.91 11.06 -4.88
C TRP A 189 7.53 10.62 -4.38
N LEU A 190 7.00 9.54 -4.96
CA LEU A 190 5.68 9.00 -4.59
C LEU A 190 5.68 8.38 -3.18
N HIS A 191 6.59 7.45 -2.91
CA HIS A 191 6.67 6.75 -1.63
C HIS A 191 7.13 7.64 -0.47
N ASN A 192 7.71 8.81 -0.75
CA ASN A 192 8.01 9.81 0.27
C ASN A 192 6.95 10.89 0.40
N PHE A 193 5.81 10.80 -0.30
CA PHE A 193 4.73 11.80 -0.23
C PHE A 193 5.22 13.24 -0.51
N MET A 194 6.16 13.41 -1.46
CA MET A 194 6.85 14.69 -1.68
C MET A 194 5.97 15.83 -2.21
N TRP A 195 4.69 15.58 -2.51
CA TRP A 195 3.71 16.63 -2.80
C TRP A 195 3.07 17.23 -1.53
N LEU A 196 3.27 16.62 -0.37
CA LEU A 196 2.72 17.08 0.91
C LEU A 196 3.80 17.72 1.78
N ASN A 197 3.37 18.61 2.67
CA ASN A 197 4.18 19.02 3.80
C ASN A 197 4.07 17.97 4.91
N ASP A 198 5.16 17.70 5.64
CA ASP A 198 5.16 16.70 6.72
C ASP A 198 4.14 16.96 7.82
N LYS A 199 3.82 18.23 8.08
CA LYS A 199 2.77 18.64 9.03
C LYS A 199 1.35 18.21 8.61
N GLU A 200 1.17 17.83 7.34
CA GLU A 200 -0.08 17.34 6.77
C GLU A 200 -0.15 15.81 6.77
N ILE A 201 0.90 15.12 7.26
CA ILE A 201 0.98 13.66 7.35
C ILE A 201 0.73 13.21 8.80
N GLY A 202 -0.49 12.74 9.04
CA GLY A 202 -0.91 12.14 10.29
C GLY A 202 -0.28 10.76 10.52
N GLU A 203 -0.32 10.31 11.77
CA GLU A 203 0.25 9.02 12.18
C GLU A 203 -0.86 8.02 12.53
N LEU A 204 -0.74 6.80 12.01
CA LEU A 204 -1.51 5.64 12.47
C LEU A 204 -0.70 4.86 13.51
N PRO A 205 -1.33 4.41 14.61
CA PRO A 205 -0.72 3.47 15.54
C PRO A 205 -0.19 2.22 14.83
N GLU A 206 0.92 1.67 15.32
CA GLU A 206 1.59 0.51 14.70
C GLU A 206 0.69 -0.73 14.60
N GLU A 207 -0.25 -0.90 15.53
CA GLU A 207 -1.26 -1.97 15.50
C GLU A 207 -2.10 -2.02 14.21
N TRP A 208 -2.22 -0.91 13.46
CA TRP A 208 -2.94 -0.84 12.18
C TRP A 208 -2.07 -1.17 10.95
N ASN A 209 -0.77 -1.34 11.14
CA ASN A 209 0.17 -1.80 10.12
C ASN A 209 1.26 -2.61 10.81
N TRP A 210 0.85 -3.64 11.55
CA TRP A 210 1.76 -4.50 12.30
C TRP A 210 2.51 -5.39 11.31
N LEU A 211 3.85 -5.35 11.34
CA LEU A 211 4.69 -5.99 10.34
C LEU A 211 5.15 -7.37 10.84
N ASP A 212 4.74 -8.44 10.14
CA ASP A 212 5.27 -9.79 10.36
C ASP A 212 6.78 -9.81 10.19
N GLY A 213 7.51 -10.35 11.18
CA GLY A 213 8.97 -10.34 11.23
C GLY A 213 9.60 -9.09 11.85
N HIS A 214 8.81 -8.08 12.26
CA HIS A 214 9.38 -6.82 12.78
C HIS A 214 8.65 -6.22 13.99
N SER A 215 7.31 -6.12 13.96
CA SER A 215 6.55 -5.48 15.03
C SER A 215 6.47 -6.35 16.29
N SER A 216 6.45 -5.75 17.49
CA SER A 216 6.44 -6.53 18.74
C SER A 216 5.17 -7.38 18.88
N SER A 217 5.30 -8.64 19.31
CA SER A 217 4.17 -9.54 19.63
C SER A 217 3.35 -9.09 20.83
N SER A 218 3.88 -8.17 21.66
CA SER A 218 3.14 -7.54 22.75
C SER A 218 2.05 -6.57 22.26
N LEU A 219 2.16 -6.08 21.02
CA LEU A 219 1.13 -5.24 20.41
C LEU A 219 -0.04 -6.11 19.94
N ASN A 220 -1.26 -5.71 20.28
CA ASN A 220 -2.45 -6.35 19.75
C ASN A 220 -2.69 -5.89 18.30
N ALA A 221 -2.10 -6.62 17.35
CA ALA A 221 -2.21 -6.32 15.92
C ALA A 221 -3.68 -6.29 15.47
N LYS A 222 -4.15 -5.13 15.01
CA LYS A 222 -5.48 -4.92 14.43
C LYS A 222 -5.50 -5.19 12.93
N ASN A 223 -4.39 -4.92 12.25
CA ASN A 223 -4.15 -5.28 10.87
C ASN A 223 -2.70 -5.77 10.73
N VAL A 224 -2.56 -7.02 10.31
CA VAL A 224 -1.28 -7.71 10.13
C VAL A 224 -0.85 -7.55 8.68
N HIS A 225 0.40 -7.19 8.44
CA HIS A 225 1.02 -7.05 7.12
C HIS A 225 2.14 -8.09 6.99
N PHE A 226 1.97 -9.04 6.07
CA PHE A 226 2.85 -10.19 5.88
C PHE A 226 4.09 -9.85 5.02
N THR A 227 4.96 -8.98 5.54
CA THR A 227 6.11 -8.43 4.79
C THR A 227 7.16 -9.45 4.33
N ARG A 228 7.14 -10.67 4.89
CA ARG A 228 8.04 -11.79 4.52
C ARG A 228 7.42 -12.75 3.49
N GLY A 229 6.26 -12.39 2.94
CA GLY A 229 5.37 -13.30 2.21
C GLY A 229 4.47 -14.05 3.19
N GLY A 230 3.18 -14.18 2.92
CA GLY A 230 2.25 -14.74 3.90
C GLY A 230 2.16 -16.28 3.91
N PRO A 231 1.24 -16.84 4.71
CA PRO A 231 1.00 -18.29 4.81
C PRO A 231 0.71 -18.99 3.48
N TRP A 232 0.32 -18.25 2.43
CA TRP A 232 0.15 -18.78 1.07
C TRP A 232 1.48 -19.15 0.38
N PHE A 233 2.63 -18.78 0.96
CA PHE A 233 3.97 -19.24 0.57
C PHE A 233 4.57 -20.27 1.55
N ARG A 234 3.75 -20.88 2.42
CA ARG A 234 4.21 -21.88 3.41
C ARG A 234 4.99 -23.01 2.72
N GLY A 235 6.16 -23.34 3.27
CA GLY A 235 7.03 -24.41 2.75
C GLY A 235 7.84 -24.02 1.50
N LYS A 236 7.81 -22.75 1.09
CA LYS A 236 8.68 -22.20 0.04
C LYS A 236 9.58 -21.09 0.56
N ILE A 237 8.97 -20.03 1.09
CA ILE A 237 9.68 -18.78 1.47
C ILE A 237 9.24 -18.26 2.85
N TRP A 238 8.10 -18.73 3.35
CA TRP A 238 7.55 -18.32 4.65
C TRP A 238 7.38 -19.48 5.62
N GLU A 239 7.77 -19.24 6.87
CA GLU A 239 7.53 -20.08 8.03
C GLU A 239 7.05 -19.23 9.23
N PRO A 240 6.17 -19.78 10.09
CA PRO A 240 5.77 -19.10 11.31
C PRO A 240 7.01 -18.88 12.21
N LEU A 241 7.09 -17.71 12.83
CA LEU A 241 8.12 -17.43 13.82
C LEU A 241 7.64 -17.93 15.18
N ASN A 242 8.50 -18.67 15.89
CA ASN A 242 8.14 -19.25 17.18
C ASN A 242 7.97 -18.18 18.29
N ASP A 243 8.62 -17.02 18.12
CA ASP A 243 8.72 -15.96 19.13
C ASP A 243 7.97 -14.67 18.75
N GLN A 244 7.06 -14.72 17.76
CA GLN A 244 6.31 -13.54 17.28
C GLN A 244 4.84 -13.81 16.98
#